data_AF-A0A7C9I276-F1
#
_entry.id   AF-A0A7C9I276-F1
#
_cell.length_a   1.000
_cell.length_b   1.000
_cell.length_c   1.000
_cell.angle_alpha   90.00
_cell.angle_beta   90.00
_cell.angle_gamma   90.00
#
_symmetry.space_group_name_H-M   'P 1'
#
loop_
_entity.id
_entity.type
_entity.pdbx_description
1 polymer ?
#
loop_
_entity_poly.entity_id
_entity_poly.type
_entity_poly.pdbx_seq_one_letter_code
_entity_poly.pdbx_strand_id
1 'polypeptide(L)'
;MRHLLCLAALMTGSAALALDAKAVAARTLGTSVMAVSALTTRQGDFIAVLSRAYVMGDVTVSLLKKVGTIYVVAWSAETRQAMDQTAPTIALADAKRDGSPELLWNYGAYGNAAGGQYFVLYDTGRKRTYTASISEIYGAPGANTVEYDPALLEPANAALLAFMVSKVEKNPAFPKPIAKDPDGDMIRAWTEKYGAINSGRVNFVSVQPLAAPSSWCGPASASQTARLTTGGLTYIARFKSGVFVLDPKKNTCALVYFPADTYQWVDQLKLSGNWIALRNRTTGKYLYFNPKTRVLGTTLPR
;
A
#
# COMPACT_ATOMS: atom_id res chain seq x y z
N MET A 1 52.27 -31.22 -7.00
CA MET A 1 50.86 -30.96 -7.37
C MET A 1 50.45 -29.63 -6.75
N ARG A 2 50.36 -28.60 -7.58
CA ARG A 2 49.69 -27.34 -7.25
C ARG A 2 48.19 -27.61 -7.36
N HIS A 3 47.37 -27.18 -6.41
CA HIS A 3 46.14 -26.45 -6.66
C HIS A 3 45.28 -26.19 -5.40
N LEU A 4 44.85 -24.93 -5.32
CA LEU A 4 43.61 -24.40 -4.74
C LEU A 4 43.36 -24.48 -3.22
N LEU A 5 43.50 -23.33 -2.57
CA LEU A 5 42.55 -22.86 -1.56
C LEU A 5 42.61 -21.32 -1.51
N CYS A 6 41.80 -20.69 -2.35
CA CYS A 6 41.44 -19.28 -2.26
C CYS A 6 39.99 -19.19 -2.73
N LEU A 7 39.04 -19.19 -1.79
CA LEU A 7 37.74 -18.52 -1.93
C LEU A 7 36.98 -18.63 -0.60
N ALA A 8 37.24 -17.71 0.33
CA ALA A 8 36.38 -17.46 1.50
C ALA A 8 36.58 -16.02 1.99
N ALA A 9 36.31 -15.03 1.13
CA ALA A 9 36.42 -13.61 1.51
C ALA A 9 35.53 -12.69 0.64
N LEU A 10 34.26 -13.05 0.41
CA LEU A 10 33.37 -12.24 -0.43
C LEU A 10 31.98 -11.93 0.15
N MET A 11 31.73 -12.16 1.45
CA MET A 11 30.42 -11.86 2.06
C MET A 11 30.47 -11.00 3.33
N THR A 12 31.64 -10.60 3.82
CA THR A 12 31.78 -9.76 5.04
C THR A 12 31.94 -8.26 4.77
N GLY A 13 32.23 -7.86 3.52
CA GLY A 13 32.51 -6.46 3.17
C GLY A 13 31.30 -5.53 3.20
N SER A 14 30.09 -6.04 2.94
CA SER A 14 28.90 -5.20 2.78
C SER A 14 28.33 -4.67 4.11
N ALA A 15 28.50 -5.40 5.21
CA ALA A 15 27.96 -4.99 6.51
C ALA A 15 28.85 -3.95 7.21
N ALA A 16 30.18 -4.07 7.09
CA ALA A 16 31.13 -3.12 7.69
C ALA A 16 31.09 -1.74 7.01
N LEU A 17 30.98 -1.70 5.67
CA LEU A 17 30.81 -0.45 4.91
C LEU A 17 29.48 0.26 5.21
N ALA A 18 28.41 -0.51 5.48
CA ALA A 18 27.09 0.06 5.80
C ALA A 18 27.05 0.70 7.20
N LEU A 19 27.73 0.11 8.19
CA LEU A 19 27.84 0.68 9.54
C LEU A 19 28.59 2.01 9.54
N ASP A 20 29.68 2.10 8.77
CA ASP A 20 30.44 3.35 8.61
C ASP A 20 29.60 4.44 7.90
N ALA A 21 28.92 4.10 6.80
CA ALA A 21 28.07 5.03 6.08
C ALA A 21 26.93 5.61 6.95
N LYS A 22 26.34 4.81 7.84
CA LYS A 22 25.29 5.26 8.76
C LYS A 22 25.83 6.26 9.78
N ALA A 23 27.01 6.01 10.35
CA ALA A 23 27.66 6.91 11.31
C ALA A 23 28.08 8.24 10.65
N VAL A 24 28.69 8.16 9.45
CA VAL A 24 29.04 9.33 8.64
C VAL A 24 27.80 10.16 8.32
N ALA A 25 26.71 9.53 7.87
CA ALA A 25 25.46 10.21 7.58
C ALA A 25 24.86 10.89 8.82
N ALA A 26 24.81 10.20 9.96
CA ALA A 26 24.28 10.75 11.21
C ALA A 26 25.09 11.98 11.67
N ARG A 27 26.42 11.90 11.60
CA ARG A 27 27.30 13.03 11.93
C ARG A 27 27.14 14.20 10.96
N THR A 28 26.97 13.91 9.67
CA THR A 28 26.86 14.95 8.62
C THR A 28 25.53 15.69 8.70
N LEU A 29 24.44 14.96 8.95
CA LEU A 29 23.08 15.51 8.94
C LEU A 29 22.61 16.01 10.31
N GLY A 30 23.18 15.50 11.42
CA GLY A 30 22.68 15.79 12.76
C GLY A 30 21.29 15.20 13.03
N THR A 31 20.90 14.15 12.29
CA THR A 31 19.56 13.55 12.32
C THR A 31 19.59 12.08 12.71
N SER A 32 18.43 11.51 13.08
CA SER A 32 18.28 10.07 13.24
C SER A 32 18.22 9.37 11.87
N VAL A 33 19.23 8.55 11.57
CA VAL A 33 19.33 7.82 10.31
C VAL A 33 18.56 6.50 10.36
N MET A 34 17.61 6.34 9.44
CA MET A 34 16.76 5.15 9.31
C MET A 34 17.44 4.10 8.44
N ALA A 35 17.86 4.48 7.23
CA ALA A 35 18.49 3.61 6.25
C ALA A 35 19.55 4.38 5.45
N VAL A 36 20.56 3.65 4.97
CA VAL A 36 21.61 4.19 4.09
C VAL A 36 21.92 3.25 2.93
N SER A 37 22.40 3.81 1.84
CA SER A 37 23.05 3.09 0.76
C SER A 37 24.26 3.89 0.28
N ALA A 38 25.42 3.23 0.17
CA ALA A 38 26.65 3.86 -0.30
C ALA A 38 27.02 3.35 -1.70
N LEU A 39 27.59 4.23 -2.52
CA LEU A 39 28.04 3.92 -3.87
C LEU A 39 29.25 4.78 -4.23
N THR A 40 30.29 4.16 -4.76
CA THR A 40 31.39 4.86 -5.42
C THR A 40 31.20 4.81 -6.92
N THR A 41 31.21 5.96 -7.57
CA THR A 41 31.18 6.09 -9.03
C THR A 41 32.46 6.77 -9.52
N ARG A 42 32.60 6.93 -10.85
CA ARG A 42 33.67 7.77 -11.43
C ARG A 42 33.65 9.23 -10.97
N GLN A 43 32.53 9.72 -10.43
CA GLN A 43 32.37 11.09 -9.94
C GLN A 43 32.60 11.24 -8.41
N GLY A 44 32.90 10.14 -7.72
CA GLY A 44 33.24 10.11 -6.29
C GLY A 44 32.38 9.16 -5.47
N ASP A 45 32.52 9.28 -4.15
CA ASP A 45 31.77 8.50 -3.16
C ASP A 45 30.46 9.21 -2.80
N PHE A 46 29.38 8.45 -2.74
CA PHE A 46 28.04 8.93 -2.42
C PHE A 46 27.39 8.09 -1.34
N ILE A 47 26.54 8.73 -0.51
CA ILE A 47 25.69 8.07 0.48
C ILE A 47 24.27 8.61 0.33
N ALA A 48 23.32 7.74 0.00
CA ALA A 48 21.90 8.04 0.10
C ALA A 48 21.40 7.73 1.51
N VAL A 49 20.57 8.60 2.06
CA VAL A 49 20.14 8.56 3.46
C VAL A 49 18.64 8.77 3.56
N LEU A 50 17.95 7.91 4.30
CA LEU A 50 16.64 8.21 4.88
C LEU A 50 16.85 8.62 6.34
N SER A 51 16.35 9.79 6.70
CA SER A 51 16.54 10.36 8.03
C SER A 51 15.33 11.12 8.52
N ARG A 52 15.24 11.33 9.83
CA ARG A 52 14.21 12.15 10.48
C ARG A 52 14.83 12.95 11.62
N ALA A 53 14.28 14.14 11.87
CA ALA A 53 14.71 14.98 12.98
C ALA A 53 14.41 14.33 14.35
N TYR A 54 13.29 13.61 14.46
CA TYR A 54 12.86 12.89 15.66
C TYR A 54 11.94 11.71 15.28
N VAL A 55 11.62 10.82 16.23
CA VAL A 55 10.97 9.50 16.01
C VAL A 55 9.65 9.57 15.23
N MET A 56 8.93 10.69 15.28
CA MET A 56 7.64 10.90 14.57
C MET A 56 7.70 12.04 13.54
N GLY A 57 8.90 12.55 13.22
CA GLY A 57 9.06 13.62 12.24
C GLY A 57 9.00 13.08 10.82
N ASP A 58 8.70 13.97 9.87
CA ASP A 58 8.72 13.65 8.45
C ASP A 58 10.07 13.10 8.01
N VAL A 59 10.03 12.11 7.12
CA VAL A 59 11.25 11.52 6.58
C VAL A 59 11.82 12.41 5.49
N THR A 60 13.12 12.68 5.57
CA THR A 60 13.92 13.35 4.56
C THR A 60 14.78 12.33 3.83
N VAL A 61 14.76 12.37 2.50
CA VAL A 61 15.71 11.67 1.64
C VAL A 61 16.86 12.63 1.34
N SER A 62 18.09 12.21 1.54
CA SER A 62 19.28 13.00 1.23
C SER A 62 20.28 12.22 0.40
N LEU A 63 20.98 12.90 -0.50
CA LEU A 63 22.20 12.43 -1.16
C LEU A 63 23.39 13.19 -0.59
N LEU A 64 24.32 12.47 0.00
CA LEU A 64 25.61 13.00 0.42
C LEU A 64 26.65 12.68 -0.65
N LYS A 65 27.54 13.63 -0.94
CA LYS A 65 28.70 13.45 -1.81
C LYS A 65 29.97 13.73 -1.02
N LYS A 66 30.99 12.90 -1.20
CA LYS A 66 32.31 13.14 -0.63
C LYS A 66 33.04 14.23 -1.41
N VAL A 67 33.52 15.24 -0.69
CA VAL A 67 34.34 16.33 -1.21
C VAL A 67 35.59 16.43 -0.32
N GLY A 68 36.74 16.04 -0.88
CA GLY A 68 37.96 15.86 -0.09
C GLY A 68 37.77 14.77 0.97
N THR A 69 37.92 15.14 2.24
CA THR A 69 37.82 14.24 3.40
C THR A 69 36.44 14.24 4.06
N ILE A 70 35.52 15.11 3.62
CA ILE A 70 34.20 15.29 4.24
C ILE A 70 33.07 14.89 3.29
N TYR A 71 31.90 14.61 3.85
CA TYR A 71 30.66 14.47 3.09
C TYR A 71 29.84 15.75 3.22
N VAL A 72 29.23 16.18 2.11
CA VAL A 72 28.32 17.33 2.05
C VAL A 72 26.98 16.91 1.44
N VAL A 73 25.91 17.61 1.78
CA VAL A 73 24.58 17.38 1.20
C VAL A 73 24.58 17.88 -0.25
N ALA A 74 24.54 16.96 -1.21
CA ALA A 74 24.46 17.26 -2.63
C ALA A 74 23.02 17.49 -3.10
N TRP A 75 22.06 16.83 -2.45
CA TRP A 75 20.63 16.97 -2.71
C TRP A 75 19.81 16.48 -1.51
N SER A 76 18.63 17.05 -1.29
CA SER A 76 17.69 16.55 -0.29
C SER A 76 16.24 16.89 -0.66
N ALA A 77 15.30 16.09 -0.18
CA ALA A 77 13.87 16.36 -0.27
C ALA A 77 13.12 15.75 0.92
N GLU A 78 12.14 16.49 1.43
CA GLU A 78 11.14 15.94 2.35
C GLU A 78 10.20 15.03 1.58
N THR A 79 9.93 13.86 2.15
CA THR A 79 9.01 12.89 1.56
C THR A 79 7.56 13.25 1.82
N ARG A 80 7.28 14.04 2.87
CA ARG A 80 5.94 14.33 3.43
C ARG A 80 5.14 13.05 3.74
N GLN A 81 5.85 11.98 4.07
CA GLN A 81 5.29 10.69 4.44
C GLN A 81 5.92 10.26 5.76
N ALA A 82 5.11 9.70 6.65
CA ALA A 82 5.59 9.19 7.94
C ALA A 82 6.53 7.97 7.79
N MET A 83 6.42 7.24 6.67
CA MET A 83 7.20 6.02 6.33
C MET A 83 7.34 5.02 7.50
N ASP A 84 6.29 4.88 8.30
CA ASP A 84 6.22 4.08 9.52
C ASP A 84 5.49 2.75 9.30
N GLN A 85 4.69 2.65 8.25
CA GLN A 85 3.84 1.48 7.99
C GLN A 85 4.61 0.29 7.39
N THR A 86 5.69 0.56 6.65
CA THR A 86 6.67 -0.46 6.27
C THR A 86 8.07 0.07 6.44
N ALA A 87 9.00 -0.80 6.84
CA ALA A 87 10.41 -0.46 6.94
C ALA A 87 10.90 0.13 5.61
N PRO A 88 11.23 1.43 5.55
CA PRO A 88 11.59 2.05 4.30
C PRO A 88 13.02 1.65 3.94
N THR A 89 13.26 1.45 2.65
CA THR A 89 14.56 1.12 2.10
C THR A 89 15.03 2.23 1.18
N ILE A 90 16.34 2.34 1.03
CA ILE A 90 16.98 3.24 0.07
C ILE A 90 18.13 2.51 -0.62
N ALA A 91 18.32 2.80 -1.89
CA ALA A 91 19.35 2.20 -2.72
C ALA A 91 19.96 3.25 -3.66
N LEU A 92 21.26 3.13 -3.89
CA LEU A 92 21.99 3.82 -4.93
C LEU A 92 22.38 2.86 -6.06
N ALA A 93 22.38 3.38 -7.28
CA ALA A 93 23.04 2.79 -8.44
C ALA A 93 23.65 3.87 -9.33
N ASP A 94 24.57 3.50 -10.22
CA ASP A 94 24.94 4.28 -11.41
C ASP A 94 24.38 3.50 -12.61
N ALA A 95 23.05 3.44 -12.68
CA ALA A 95 22.30 2.60 -13.59
C ALA A 95 22.58 2.99 -15.05
N LYS A 96 22.68 4.29 -15.34
CA LYS A 96 23.04 4.81 -16.66
C LYS A 96 24.53 4.70 -16.99
N ARG A 97 25.38 4.39 -16.01
CA ARG A 97 26.85 4.36 -16.14
C ARG A 97 27.42 5.71 -16.58
N ASP A 98 26.76 6.81 -16.19
CA ASP A 98 27.19 8.17 -16.47
C ASP A 98 27.97 8.80 -15.29
N GLY A 99 28.10 8.07 -14.19
CA GLY A 99 28.77 8.48 -12.96
C GLY A 99 27.88 9.28 -12.02
N SER A 100 26.69 9.70 -12.44
CA SER A 100 25.71 10.37 -11.59
C SER A 100 24.83 9.31 -10.96
N PRO A 101 24.77 9.22 -9.62
CA PRO A 101 24.05 8.13 -8.98
C PRO A 101 22.54 8.35 -9.06
N GLU A 102 21.74 7.29 -9.21
CA GLU A 102 20.30 7.33 -9.04
C GLU A 102 19.89 6.82 -7.66
N LEU A 103 18.94 7.53 -7.05
CA LEU A 103 18.41 7.21 -5.73
C LEU A 103 17.06 6.55 -5.89
N LEU A 104 16.91 5.35 -5.35
CA LEU A 104 15.62 4.69 -5.23
C LEU A 104 15.27 4.52 -3.76
N TRP A 105 14.08 4.96 -3.35
CA TRP A 105 13.54 4.63 -2.03
C TRP A 105 12.11 4.15 -2.13
N ASN A 106 11.62 3.50 -1.06
CA ASN A 106 10.23 3.06 -0.98
C ASN A 106 9.58 3.46 0.34
N TYR A 107 8.25 3.49 0.32
CA TYR A 107 7.40 3.64 1.49
C TYR A 107 6.08 2.91 1.30
N GLY A 108 5.48 2.50 2.41
CA GLY A 108 4.14 1.93 2.44
C GLY A 108 3.11 3.00 2.77
N ALA A 109 2.01 3.00 2.05
CA ALA A 109 0.79 3.69 2.45
C ALA A 109 -0.37 2.71 2.41
N TYR A 110 -0.67 2.15 3.58
CA TYR A 110 -1.74 1.22 3.88
C TYR A 110 -2.84 1.93 4.65
N GLY A 111 -4.02 2.01 4.05
CA GLY A 111 -5.26 2.28 4.78
C GLY A 111 -5.93 0.98 5.20
N ASN A 112 -7.03 1.08 5.93
CA ASN A 112 -7.82 -0.05 6.44
C ASN A 112 -8.52 -0.92 5.35
N ALA A 113 -8.25 -0.71 4.05
CA ALA A 113 -9.11 -1.26 3.00
C ALA A 113 -8.48 -1.38 1.61
N ALA A 114 -7.45 -0.58 1.32
CA ALA A 114 -6.54 -0.79 0.21
C ALA A 114 -5.27 0.01 0.55
N GLY A 115 -4.11 -0.57 0.22
CA GLY A 115 -2.81 0.04 0.44
C GLY A 115 -1.86 -0.29 -0.70
N GLY A 116 -0.69 0.32 -0.64
CA GLY A 116 0.35 0.05 -1.60
C GLY A 116 1.75 0.29 -1.07
N GLN A 117 2.71 -0.32 -1.76
CA GLN A 117 4.11 0.06 -1.71
C GLN A 117 4.39 1.03 -2.85
N TYR A 118 4.98 2.17 -2.53
CA TYR A 118 5.38 3.17 -3.50
C TYR A 118 6.90 3.22 -3.58
N PHE A 119 7.40 3.39 -4.80
CA PHE A 119 8.81 3.49 -5.12
C PHE A 119 9.05 4.80 -5.84
N VAL A 120 10.10 5.49 -5.47
CA VAL A 120 10.48 6.77 -6.08
C VAL A 120 11.93 6.69 -6.49
N LEU A 121 12.18 6.91 -7.77
CA LEU A 121 13.51 6.94 -8.38
C LEU A 121 13.84 8.37 -8.76
N TYR A 122 14.90 8.93 -8.20
CA TYR A 122 15.44 10.22 -8.59
C TYR A 122 16.71 10.05 -9.43
N ASP A 123 16.63 10.44 -10.71
CA ASP A 123 17.76 10.59 -11.61
C ASP A 123 18.46 11.92 -11.30
N THR A 124 19.62 11.86 -10.64
CA THR A 124 20.37 13.06 -10.23
C THR A 124 20.94 13.82 -11.43
N GLY A 125 21.36 13.12 -12.48
CA GLY A 125 21.95 13.72 -13.67
C GLY A 125 20.93 14.55 -14.46
N ARG A 126 19.68 14.06 -14.54
CA ARG A 126 18.58 14.78 -15.22
C ARG A 126 17.70 15.60 -14.27
N LYS A 127 17.89 15.49 -12.95
CA LYS A 127 17.04 16.08 -11.91
C LYS A 127 15.57 15.75 -12.10
N ARG A 128 15.28 14.48 -12.42
CA ARG A 128 13.94 13.99 -12.71
C ARG A 128 13.57 12.84 -11.79
N THR A 129 12.30 12.83 -11.38
CA THR A 129 11.73 11.77 -10.56
C THR A 129 10.83 10.88 -11.40
N TYR A 130 10.88 9.58 -11.14
CA TYR A 130 9.99 8.56 -11.67
C TYR A 130 9.39 7.77 -10.52
N THR A 131 8.21 7.21 -10.71
CA THR A 131 7.52 6.45 -9.67
C THR A 131 7.13 5.05 -10.15
N ALA A 132 7.03 4.13 -9.21
CA ALA A 132 6.25 2.91 -9.37
C ALA A 132 5.41 2.65 -8.13
N SER A 133 4.34 1.88 -8.28
CA SER A 133 3.53 1.41 -7.16
C SER A 133 3.24 -0.07 -7.29
N ILE A 134 3.16 -0.75 -6.16
CA ILE A 134 2.51 -2.03 -6.01
C ILE A 134 1.24 -1.74 -5.22
N SER A 135 0.09 -1.83 -5.86
CA SER A 135 -1.20 -1.48 -5.26
C SER A 135 -2.04 -2.73 -5.08
N GLU A 136 -2.67 -2.88 -3.92
CA GLU A 136 -3.68 -3.90 -3.71
C GLU A 136 -4.96 -3.52 -4.45
N ILE A 137 -5.52 -4.45 -5.23
CA ILE A 137 -6.80 -4.22 -5.89
C ILE A 137 -7.91 -4.22 -4.82
N TYR A 138 -8.62 -3.10 -4.69
CA TYR A 138 -9.76 -3.01 -3.80
C TYR A 138 -10.80 -4.07 -4.16
N GLY A 139 -11.18 -4.89 -3.19
CA GLY A 139 -12.11 -6.00 -3.40
C GLY A 139 -11.51 -7.28 -3.98
N ALA A 140 -10.19 -7.31 -4.20
CA ALA A 140 -9.45 -8.54 -4.52
C ALA A 140 -8.15 -8.62 -3.71
N PRO A 141 -8.22 -8.81 -2.37
CA PRO A 141 -7.03 -8.96 -1.54
C PRO A 141 -6.11 -10.07 -2.04
N GLY A 142 -4.80 -9.83 -1.95
CA GLY A 142 -3.77 -10.72 -2.51
C GLY A 142 -3.61 -10.65 -4.03
N ALA A 143 -4.44 -9.90 -4.76
CA ALA A 143 -4.20 -9.53 -6.15
C ALA A 143 -3.61 -8.11 -6.18
N ASN A 144 -2.28 -8.02 -6.26
CA ASN A 144 -1.61 -6.75 -6.39
C ASN A 144 -1.36 -6.45 -7.87
N THR A 145 -1.44 -5.18 -8.26
CA THR A 145 -0.97 -4.68 -9.55
C THR A 145 0.34 -3.93 -9.37
N VAL A 146 1.13 -3.89 -10.43
CA VAL A 146 2.34 -3.07 -10.49
C VAL A 146 2.13 -2.03 -11.57
N GLU A 147 2.30 -0.77 -11.22
CA GLU A 147 2.23 0.36 -12.14
C GLU A 147 3.56 1.12 -12.13
N TYR A 148 4.08 1.43 -13.31
CA TYR A 148 5.27 2.24 -13.51
C TYR A 148 4.88 3.56 -14.17
N ASP A 149 5.60 4.63 -13.85
CA ASP A 149 5.51 5.91 -14.54
C ASP A 149 5.66 5.70 -16.06
N PRO A 150 4.70 6.14 -16.89
CA PRO A 150 4.76 5.98 -18.34
C PRO A 150 6.06 6.52 -18.97
N ALA A 151 6.62 7.60 -18.44
CA ALA A 151 7.88 8.15 -18.94
C ALA A 151 9.06 7.22 -18.64
N LEU A 152 9.01 6.43 -17.56
CA LEU A 152 10.05 5.45 -17.25
C LEU A 152 10.04 4.27 -18.25
N LEU A 153 8.90 4.01 -18.89
CA LEU A 153 8.73 2.93 -19.87
C LEU A 153 9.32 3.28 -21.26
N GLU A 154 9.71 4.53 -21.50
CA GLU A 154 10.37 4.93 -22.74
C GLU A 154 11.72 4.20 -22.91
N PRO A 155 12.10 3.78 -24.14
CA PRO A 155 13.35 3.05 -24.38
C PRO A 155 14.60 3.77 -23.87
N ALA A 156 14.61 5.10 -23.88
CA ALA A 156 15.70 5.93 -23.37
C ALA A 156 15.96 5.77 -21.85
N ASN A 157 15.03 5.16 -21.13
CA ASN A 157 15.08 4.96 -19.68
C ASN A 157 15.23 3.48 -19.28
N ALA A 158 15.54 2.59 -20.22
CA ALA A 158 15.63 1.14 -19.98
C ALA A 158 16.52 0.75 -18.79
N ALA A 159 17.66 1.44 -18.60
CA ALA A 159 18.55 1.19 -17.46
C ALA A 159 17.94 1.62 -16.11
N LEU A 160 17.24 2.76 -16.10
CA LEU A 160 16.52 3.27 -14.93
C LEU A 160 15.35 2.34 -14.57
N LEU A 161 14.60 1.90 -15.58
CA LEU A 161 13.53 0.92 -15.43
C LEU A 161 14.08 -0.39 -14.84
N ALA A 162 15.17 -0.94 -15.40
CA ALA A 162 15.78 -2.16 -14.88
C ALA A 162 16.22 -2.02 -13.41
N PHE A 163 16.78 -0.87 -13.03
CA PHE A 163 17.14 -0.60 -11.64
C PHE A 163 15.90 -0.59 -10.72
N MET A 164 14.83 0.10 -11.12
CA MET A 164 13.58 0.13 -10.36
C MET A 164 12.94 -1.27 -10.26
N VAL A 165 12.81 -1.98 -11.38
CA VAL A 165 12.27 -3.35 -11.46
C VAL A 165 13.02 -4.29 -10.50
N SER A 166 14.35 -4.22 -10.46
CA SER A 166 15.17 -5.07 -9.58
C SER A 166 14.85 -4.97 -8.08
N LYS A 167 14.19 -3.88 -7.68
CA LYS A 167 13.77 -3.60 -6.30
C LYS A 167 12.28 -3.84 -6.10
N VAL A 168 11.46 -3.47 -7.09
CA VAL A 168 10.02 -3.73 -7.08
C VAL A 168 9.73 -5.22 -7.03
N GLU A 169 10.35 -6.04 -7.89
CA GLU A 169 10.12 -7.48 -7.96
C GLU A 169 10.58 -8.27 -6.73
N LYS A 170 11.58 -7.74 -6.01
CA LYS A 170 12.09 -8.35 -4.77
C LYS A 170 11.31 -7.89 -3.53
N ASN A 171 10.39 -6.95 -3.68
CA ASN A 171 9.63 -6.45 -2.54
C ASN A 171 8.68 -7.54 -2.03
N PRO A 172 8.56 -7.75 -0.70
CA PRO A 172 7.64 -8.75 -0.14
C PRO A 172 6.18 -8.59 -0.55
N ALA A 173 5.75 -7.35 -0.88
CA ALA A 173 4.41 -7.02 -1.35
C ALA A 173 4.21 -7.24 -2.85
N PHE A 174 5.27 -7.57 -3.61
CA PHE A 174 5.14 -7.86 -5.04
C PHE A 174 4.09 -8.95 -5.27
N PRO A 175 3.26 -8.87 -6.33
CA PRO A 175 2.18 -9.83 -6.55
C PRO A 175 2.73 -11.26 -6.54
N LYS A 176 2.20 -12.07 -5.61
CA LYS A 176 2.47 -13.51 -5.52
C LYS A 176 1.28 -14.28 -6.09
N PRO A 177 1.44 -15.53 -6.52
CA PRO A 177 0.31 -16.42 -6.77
C PRO A 177 -0.62 -16.38 -5.55
N ILE A 178 -1.92 -16.18 -5.79
CA ILE A 178 -2.92 -15.90 -4.74
C ILE A 178 -2.83 -16.99 -3.67
N ALA A 179 -2.24 -16.65 -2.51
CA ALA A 179 -2.37 -17.47 -1.32
C ALA A 179 -3.83 -17.41 -0.88
N LYS A 180 -4.35 -18.52 -0.34
CA LYS A 180 -5.72 -18.54 0.20
C LYS A 180 -5.85 -17.45 1.27
N ASP A 181 -6.63 -16.43 0.98
CA ASP A 181 -7.07 -15.40 1.91
C ASP A 181 -8.60 -15.52 2.01
N PRO A 182 -9.12 -16.21 3.03
CA PRO A 182 -10.57 -16.44 3.15
C PRO A 182 -11.40 -15.15 3.16
N ASP A 183 -10.85 -14.07 3.71
CA ASP A 183 -11.54 -12.77 3.79
C ASP A 183 -11.52 -12.09 2.41
N GLY A 184 -10.38 -12.15 1.72
CA GLY A 184 -10.25 -11.69 0.34
C GLY A 184 -11.07 -12.49 -0.66
N ASP A 185 -11.16 -13.81 -0.48
CA ASP A 185 -11.95 -14.71 -1.31
C ASP A 185 -13.45 -14.42 -1.16
N MET A 186 -13.92 -14.13 0.06
CA MET A 186 -15.31 -13.71 0.30
C MET A 186 -15.63 -12.41 -0.45
N ILE A 187 -14.77 -11.39 -0.35
CA ILE A 187 -15.00 -10.10 -1.02
C ILE A 187 -14.93 -10.25 -2.54
N ARG A 188 -13.99 -11.06 -3.05
CA ARG A 188 -13.86 -11.35 -4.48
C ARG A 188 -15.11 -12.02 -5.01
N ALA A 189 -15.58 -13.08 -4.34
CA ALA A 189 -16.81 -13.79 -4.69
C ALA A 189 -18.04 -12.87 -4.66
N TRP A 190 -18.09 -11.93 -3.69
CA TRP A 190 -19.14 -10.91 -3.67
C TRP A 190 -19.07 -9.98 -4.87
N THR A 191 -17.88 -9.45 -5.16
CA THR A 191 -17.66 -8.45 -6.22
C THR A 191 -17.91 -9.03 -7.60
N GLU A 192 -17.47 -10.26 -7.87
CA GLU A 192 -17.73 -10.98 -9.12
C GLU A 192 -19.23 -11.18 -9.34
N LYS A 193 -19.97 -11.56 -8.30
CA LYS A 193 -21.39 -11.92 -8.43
C LYS A 193 -22.33 -10.72 -8.39
N TYR A 194 -22.00 -9.70 -7.60
CA TYR A 194 -22.92 -8.60 -7.26
C TYR A 194 -22.39 -7.21 -7.59
N GLY A 195 -21.11 -7.07 -7.96
CA GLY A 195 -20.47 -5.77 -8.21
C GLY A 195 -21.14 -4.91 -9.28
N ALA A 196 -21.90 -5.53 -10.20
CA ALA A 196 -22.70 -4.81 -11.20
C ALA A 196 -23.65 -3.77 -10.58
N ILE A 197 -24.17 -3.99 -9.37
CA ILE A 197 -25.04 -3.02 -8.69
C ILE A 197 -24.32 -1.71 -8.36
N ASN A 198 -23.02 -1.77 -8.06
CA ASN A 198 -22.22 -0.59 -7.76
C ASN A 198 -21.94 0.25 -9.01
N SER A 199 -21.98 -0.35 -10.20
CA SER A 199 -21.77 0.35 -11.48
C SER A 199 -23.04 1.04 -12.01
N GLY A 200 -24.18 0.89 -11.32
CA GLY A 200 -25.48 1.40 -11.79
C GLY A 200 -26.03 0.67 -13.03
N ARG A 201 -25.37 -0.40 -13.49
CA ARG A 201 -25.82 -1.24 -14.61
C ARG A 201 -27.08 -2.04 -14.28
N VAL A 202 -27.34 -2.28 -13.01
CA VAL A 202 -28.56 -2.95 -12.52
C VAL A 202 -29.19 -2.14 -11.39
N ASN A 203 -30.51 -2.07 -11.38
CA ASN A 203 -31.25 -1.36 -10.35
C ASN A 203 -31.54 -2.22 -9.11
N PHE A 204 -31.62 -3.54 -9.30
CA PHE A 204 -31.93 -4.51 -8.25
C PHE A 204 -31.15 -5.81 -8.47
N VAL A 205 -30.71 -6.43 -7.38
CA VAL A 205 -30.09 -7.76 -7.40
C VAL A 205 -30.51 -8.56 -6.17
N SER A 206 -30.84 -9.84 -6.38
CA SER A 206 -31.05 -10.78 -5.27
C SER A 206 -29.69 -11.22 -4.75
N VAL A 207 -29.41 -10.91 -3.48
CA VAL A 207 -28.13 -11.22 -2.84
C VAL A 207 -28.26 -12.42 -1.93
N GLN A 208 -27.22 -13.25 -1.94
CA GLN A 208 -27.02 -14.29 -0.93
C GLN A 208 -25.94 -13.77 0.01
N PRO A 209 -26.28 -13.48 1.29
CA PRO A 209 -25.27 -13.07 2.26
C PRO A 209 -24.15 -14.10 2.34
N LEU A 210 -22.89 -13.65 2.25
CA LEU A 210 -21.73 -14.53 2.32
C LEU A 210 -21.24 -14.61 3.76
N ALA A 211 -20.92 -15.80 4.24
CA ALA A 211 -20.39 -15.98 5.59
C ALA A 211 -19.11 -15.15 5.77
N ALA A 212 -19.05 -14.39 6.87
CA ALA A 212 -17.92 -13.55 7.23
C ALA A 212 -17.37 -13.99 8.60
N PRO A 213 -16.10 -13.73 8.92
CA PRO A 213 -15.57 -14.00 10.25
C PRO A 213 -16.35 -13.25 11.33
N SER A 214 -16.60 -13.91 12.47
CA SER A 214 -17.34 -13.30 13.59
C SER A 214 -16.69 -12.01 14.11
N SER A 215 -15.37 -11.87 13.98
CA SER A 215 -14.61 -10.67 14.34
C SER A 215 -15.04 -9.42 13.57
N TRP A 216 -15.60 -9.57 12.37
CA TRP A 216 -16.08 -8.45 11.56
C TRP A 216 -17.41 -7.88 12.06
N CYS A 217 -18.21 -8.70 12.72
CA CYS A 217 -19.41 -8.27 13.45
C CYS A 217 -19.14 -8.00 14.94
N GLY A 218 -17.88 -8.11 15.38
CA GLY A 218 -17.49 -7.94 16.77
C GLY A 218 -17.74 -6.53 17.30
N PRO A 219 -17.83 -6.35 18.63
CA PRO A 219 -18.18 -5.08 19.28
C PRO A 219 -17.11 -3.98 19.18
N ALA A 220 -15.96 -4.24 18.52
CA ALA A 220 -14.87 -3.28 18.42
C ALA A 220 -15.29 -2.01 17.65
N SER A 221 -15.33 -0.88 18.35
CA SER A 221 -15.91 0.40 17.90
C SER A 221 -15.03 1.18 16.91
N ALA A 222 -13.71 0.96 16.91
CA ALA A 222 -12.77 1.84 16.20
C ALA A 222 -12.94 1.88 14.66
N SER A 223 -13.64 0.88 14.09
CA SER A 223 -13.88 0.80 12.65
C SER A 223 -15.35 0.66 12.28
N GLN A 224 -16.29 0.82 13.22
CA GLN A 224 -17.73 0.82 12.92
C GLN A 224 -18.18 2.23 12.56
N THR A 225 -18.83 2.39 11.42
CA THR A 225 -19.31 3.70 10.94
C THR A 225 -20.80 3.87 11.17
N ALA A 226 -21.56 2.79 11.15
CA ALA A 226 -22.98 2.80 11.49
C ALA A 226 -23.43 1.43 11.98
N ARG A 227 -24.51 1.43 12.78
CA ARG A 227 -25.14 0.22 13.31
C ARG A 227 -26.65 0.38 13.31
N LEU A 228 -27.37 -0.68 12.95
CA LEU A 228 -28.82 -0.73 12.97
C LEU A 228 -29.29 -2.12 13.41
N THR A 229 -30.09 -2.21 14.47
CA THR A 229 -30.71 -3.47 14.89
C THR A 229 -32.18 -3.48 14.50
N THR A 230 -32.60 -4.51 13.78
CA THR A 230 -33.99 -4.69 13.31
C THR A 230 -34.29 -6.17 13.08
N GLY A 231 -35.52 -6.61 13.35
CA GLY A 231 -35.93 -8.00 13.13
C GLY A 231 -35.09 -9.05 13.89
N GLY A 232 -34.47 -8.67 15.02
CA GLY A 232 -33.58 -9.54 15.78
C GLY A 232 -32.17 -9.70 15.20
N LEU A 233 -31.84 -9.01 14.10
CA LEU A 233 -30.52 -8.98 13.49
C LEU A 233 -29.85 -7.61 13.71
N THR A 234 -28.52 -7.60 13.72
CA THR A 234 -27.75 -6.35 13.82
C THR A 234 -26.94 -6.13 12.55
N TYR A 235 -27.21 -5.03 11.87
CA TYR A 235 -26.47 -4.58 10.70
C TYR A 235 -25.37 -3.61 11.11
N ILE A 236 -24.17 -3.82 10.59
CA ILE A 236 -22.96 -3.11 10.98
C ILE A 236 -22.26 -2.67 9.70
N ALA A 237 -22.14 -1.35 9.51
CA ALA A 237 -21.29 -0.79 8.47
C ALA A 237 -19.89 -0.54 9.04
N ARG A 238 -18.86 -0.91 8.28
CA ARG A 238 -17.45 -0.70 8.69
C ARG A 238 -16.76 0.35 7.81
N PHE A 239 -15.87 1.10 8.42
CA PHE A 239 -15.03 2.11 7.77
C PHE A 239 -14.27 1.49 6.60
N LYS A 240 -14.41 2.10 5.41
CA LYS A 240 -13.79 1.66 4.16
C LYS A 240 -14.09 0.21 3.72
N SER A 241 -15.11 -0.41 4.30
CA SER A 241 -15.47 -1.82 4.08
C SER A 241 -16.99 -1.96 3.83
N GLY A 242 -17.49 -3.19 3.92
CA GLY A 242 -18.87 -3.54 3.65
C GLY A 242 -19.85 -3.28 4.79
N VAL A 243 -21.09 -3.71 4.55
CA VAL A 243 -22.14 -3.85 5.55
C VAL A 243 -22.31 -5.34 5.85
N PHE A 244 -22.28 -5.65 7.14
CA PHE A 244 -22.39 -7.00 7.68
C PHE A 244 -23.67 -7.14 8.48
N VAL A 245 -24.17 -8.36 8.58
CA VAL A 245 -25.30 -8.71 9.43
C VAL A 245 -24.85 -9.76 10.45
N LEU A 246 -25.13 -9.48 11.72
CA LEU A 246 -24.96 -10.38 12.85
C LEU A 246 -26.32 -10.95 13.24
N ASP A 247 -26.43 -12.27 13.24
CA ASP A 247 -27.48 -12.99 13.96
C ASP A 247 -26.97 -13.29 15.37
N PRO A 248 -27.40 -12.55 16.42
CA PRO A 248 -26.92 -12.75 17.77
C PRO A 248 -27.38 -14.07 18.37
N LYS A 249 -28.47 -14.68 17.87
CA LYS A 249 -28.97 -15.97 18.37
C LYS A 249 -28.12 -17.13 17.85
N LYS A 250 -27.64 -17.02 16.61
CA LYS A 250 -26.79 -18.04 15.97
C LYS A 250 -25.30 -17.73 16.07
N ASN A 251 -24.95 -16.54 16.55
CA ASN A 251 -23.60 -15.99 16.55
C ASN A 251 -22.92 -16.06 15.17
N THR A 252 -23.69 -15.79 14.10
CA THR A 252 -23.20 -15.81 12.72
C THR A 252 -23.07 -14.39 12.16
N CYS A 253 -21.99 -14.15 11.41
CA CYS A 253 -21.74 -12.91 10.70
C CYS A 253 -21.79 -13.17 9.19
N ALA A 254 -22.39 -12.27 8.42
CA ALA A 254 -22.42 -12.36 6.96
C ALA A 254 -22.31 -11.00 6.29
N LEU A 255 -21.62 -10.94 5.15
CA LEU A 255 -21.56 -9.79 4.26
C LEU A 255 -22.88 -9.65 3.48
N VAL A 256 -23.48 -8.46 3.50
CA VAL A 256 -24.72 -8.16 2.74
C VAL A 256 -24.53 -7.07 1.68
N TYR A 257 -23.44 -6.30 1.77
CA TYR A 257 -23.06 -5.30 0.78
C TYR A 257 -21.58 -5.00 0.87
N PHE A 258 -20.92 -4.85 -0.26
CA PHE A 258 -19.55 -4.34 -0.36
C PHE A 258 -19.50 -3.24 -1.43
N PRO A 259 -18.92 -2.06 -1.12
CA PRO A 259 -18.88 -0.94 -2.06
C PRO A 259 -17.91 -1.21 -3.21
N ALA A 260 -18.01 -0.43 -4.30
CA ALA A 260 -17.09 -0.56 -5.45
C ALA A 260 -15.72 0.08 -5.20
N ASP A 261 -15.64 1.02 -4.26
CA ASP A 261 -14.43 1.76 -3.97
C ASP A 261 -14.28 1.94 -2.46
N THR A 262 -13.04 1.97 -1.99
CA THR A 262 -12.72 2.07 -0.56
C THR A 262 -13.27 3.33 0.08
N TYR A 263 -13.45 4.43 -0.66
CA TYR A 263 -14.03 5.69 -0.21
C TYR A 263 -15.56 5.73 -0.28
N GLN A 264 -16.18 4.71 -0.87
CA GLN A 264 -17.63 4.60 -1.03
C GLN A 264 -18.30 3.78 0.07
N TRP A 265 -17.66 3.65 1.23
CA TRP A 265 -18.21 2.90 2.36
C TRP A 265 -19.50 3.53 2.91
N VAL A 266 -20.25 2.70 3.63
CA VAL A 266 -21.52 3.11 4.23
C VAL A 266 -21.27 3.81 5.56
N ASP A 267 -21.74 5.04 5.71
CA ASP A 267 -21.61 5.82 6.95
C ASP A 267 -22.92 5.99 7.72
N GLN A 268 -24.04 5.56 7.14
CA GLN A 268 -25.35 5.60 7.79
C GLN A 268 -26.20 4.39 7.40
N LEU A 269 -26.87 3.82 8.40
CA LEU A 269 -27.88 2.80 8.26
C LEU A 269 -29.20 3.33 8.86
N LYS A 270 -30.30 3.27 8.12
CA LYS A 270 -31.63 3.62 8.64
C LYS A 270 -32.73 2.76 8.05
N LEU A 271 -33.84 2.60 8.76
CA LEU A 271 -35.03 1.95 8.22
C LEU A 271 -35.78 2.87 7.26
N SER A 272 -36.30 2.28 6.19
CA SER A 272 -37.15 2.92 5.18
C SER A 272 -38.25 1.93 4.78
N GLY A 273 -39.31 1.87 5.58
CA GLY A 273 -40.31 0.80 5.49
C GLY A 273 -39.67 -0.57 5.75
N ASN A 274 -39.87 -1.51 4.83
CA ASN A 274 -39.28 -2.86 4.90
C ASN A 274 -37.82 -2.93 4.42
N TRP A 275 -37.20 -1.79 4.13
CA TRP A 275 -35.85 -1.69 3.60
C TRP A 275 -34.92 -1.04 4.62
N ILE A 276 -33.64 -1.40 4.53
CA ILE A 276 -32.54 -0.73 5.20
C ILE A 276 -31.86 0.15 4.16
N ALA A 277 -31.90 1.46 4.37
CA ALA A 277 -31.19 2.42 3.54
C ALA A 277 -29.73 2.52 4.01
N LEU A 278 -28.81 2.32 3.07
CA LEU A 278 -27.35 2.31 3.23
C LEU A 278 -26.80 3.58 2.56
N ARG A 279 -26.41 4.60 3.33
CA ARG A 279 -25.85 5.83 2.77
C ARG A 279 -24.38 5.66 2.43
N ASN A 280 -24.01 5.93 1.19
CA ASN A 280 -22.62 6.02 0.76
C ASN A 280 -22.02 7.36 1.24
N ARG A 281 -20.89 7.30 1.95
CA ARG A 281 -20.24 8.49 2.54
C ARG A 281 -19.87 9.54 1.49
N THR A 282 -19.24 9.12 0.41
CA THR A 282 -18.66 10.04 -0.58
C THR A 282 -19.71 10.65 -1.50
N THR A 283 -20.67 9.85 -1.96
CA THR A 283 -21.69 10.32 -2.91
C THR A 283 -22.95 10.85 -2.23
N GLY A 284 -23.17 10.52 -0.94
CA GLY A 284 -24.40 10.81 -0.21
C GLY A 284 -25.62 10.02 -0.69
N LYS A 285 -25.49 9.19 -1.73
CA LYS A 285 -26.58 8.38 -2.28
C LYS A 285 -26.90 7.19 -1.39
N TYR A 286 -28.13 6.71 -1.46
CA TYR A 286 -28.58 5.53 -0.72
C TYR A 286 -28.68 4.31 -1.64
N LEU A 287 -28.20 3.16 -1.14
CA LEU A 287 -28.66 1.85 -1.57
C LEU A 287 -29.71 1.34 -0.58
N TYR A 288 -30.53 0.38 -1.00
CA TYR A 288 -31.62 -0.16 -0.20
C TYR A 288 -31.51 -1.68 -0.15
N PHE A 289 -31.38 -2.24 1.04
CA PHE A 289 -31.37 -3.69 1.27
C PHE A 289 -32.65 -4.14 1.97
N ASN A 290 -33.35 -5.13 1.42
CA ASN A 290 -34.51 -5.75 2.07
C ASN A 290 -34.09 -7.01 2.83
N PRO A 291 -34.15 -7.04 4.17
CA PRO A 291 -33.76 -8.20 4.97
C PRO A 291 -34.53 -9.49 4.66
N LYS A 292 -35.82 -9.36 4.32
CA LYS A 292 -36.73 -10.49 4.14
C LYS A 292 -36.55 -11.14 2.78
N THR A 293 -36.52 -10.33 1.72
CA THR A 293 -36.37 -10.82 0.34
C THR A 293 -34.92 -10.93 -0.10
N ARG A 294 -33.98 -10.37 0.67
CA ARG A 294 -32.55 -10.30 0.37
C ARG A 294 -32.26 -9.62 -0.97
N VAL A 295 -33.03 -8.59 -1.28
CA VAL A 295 -32.80 -7.77 -2.48
C VAL A 295 -32.02 -6.53 -2.10
N LEU A 296 -30.99 -6.21 -2.88
CA LEU A 296 -30.29 -4.94 -2.84
C LEU A 296 -30.71 -4.10 -4.06
N GLY A 297 -30.95 -2.81 -3.86
CA GLY A 297 -31.35 -1.89 -4.93
C GLY A 297 -30.69 -0.53 -4.83
N THR A 298 -30.54 0.15 -5.98
CA THR A 298 -30.04 1.54 -6.08
C THR A 298 -31.15 2.57 -5.96
N THR A 299 -32.41 2.12 -5.99
CA THR A 299 -33.60 2.93 -5.77
C THR A 299 -34.52 2.21 -4.79
N LEU A 300 -35.35 2.95 -4.07
CA LEU A 300 -36.34 2.36 -3.17
C LEU A 300 -37.50 1.83 -4.03
N PRO A 301 -37.85 0.54 -3.93
CA PRO A 301 -39.05 0.03 -4.59
C PRO A 301 -40.29 0.74 -4.07
N ARG A 302 -41.18 1.10 -5.00
CA ARG A 302 -42.49 1.65 -4.68
C ARG A 302 -43.40 0.59 -4.07
#